data_AF-A0A2D9VDY7-F1
#
_entry.id   AF-A0A2D9VDY7-F1
#
_cell.length_a   1.000
_cell.length_b   1.000
_cell.length_c   1.000
_cell.angle_alpha   90.00
_cell.angle_beta   90.00
_cell.angle_gamma   90.00
#
_symmetry.space_group_name_H-M   'P 1'
#
loop_
_entity.id
_entity.type
_entity.pdbx_description
1 polymer ?
#
loop_
_entity_poly.entity_id
_entity_poly.type
_entity_poly.pdbx_seq_one_letter_code
_entity_poly.pdbx_strand_id
1 'polypeptide(L)'
;MMKKTMLSLFIGLFLFSCSDLKTLSEDVKKVKQDQSLIIQKLNSLEKKMADVAKAPPSNKKNDKPKADPNKVYDIADAGSITFGNPNAPVTLIKWTDFQ
;
A
#
# COMPACT_ATOMS: atom_id res chain seq x y z
N MET A 1 10.35 -62.86 4.39
CA MET A 1 9.77 -61.93 3.39
C MET A 1 9.41 -60.56 3.96
N MET A 2 8.77 -60.45 5.14
CA MET A 2 8.32 -59.17 5.75
C MET A 2 9.37 -58.06 5.87
N LYS A 3 10.65 -58.37 6.14
CA LYS A 3 11.72 -57.35 6.22
C LYS A 3 12.03 -56.69 4.87
N LYS A 4 11.90 -57.42 3.75
CA LYS A 4 12.13 -56.89 2.40
C LYS A 4 10.95 -55.99 1.97
N THR A 5 9.72 -56.36 2.35
CA THR A 5 8.53 -55.54 2.11
C THR A 5 8.53 -54.25 2.94
N MET A 6 8.94 -54.30 4.21
CA MET A 6 9.09 -53.11 5.05
C MET A 6 10.18 -52.14 4.53
N LEU A 7 11.32 -52.67 4.08
CA LEU A 7 12.38 -51.83 3.52
C LEU A 7 11.95 -51.18 2.19
N SER A 8 11.22 -51.90 1.36
CA SER A 8 10.66 -51.38 0.11
C SER A 8 9.62 -50.27 0.34
N LEU A 9 8.81 -50.38 1.41
CA LEU A 9 7.79 -49.38 1.75
C LEU A 9 8.42 -48.08 2.29
N PHE A 10 9.48 -48.19 3.08
CA PHE A 10 10.24 -47.03 3.57
C PHE A 10 10.92 -46.26 2.42
N ILE A 11 11.51 -46.95 1.46
CA ILE A 11 12.14 -46.30 0.28
C ILE A 11 11.09 -45.62 -0.60
N GLY A 12 9.91 -46.23 -0.76
CA GLY A 12 8.80 -45.62 -1.49
C GLY A 12 8.32 -44.31 -0.86
N LEU A 13 8.24 -44.22 0.48
CA LEU A 13 7.83 -43.01 1.19
C LEU A 13 8.84 -41.85 1.05
N PHE A 14 10.14 -42.14 0.98
CA PHE A 14 11.19 -41.12 0.88
C PHE A 14 11.27 -40.43 -0.49
N LEU A 15 10.78 -41.07 -1.56
CA LEU A 15 10.87 -40.53 -2.92
C LEU A 15 9.82 -39.45 -3.21
N PHE A 16 8.69 -39.45 -2.50
CA PHE A 16 7.64 -38.43 -2.67
C PHE A 16 7.94 -37.10 -1.95
N SER A 17 8.82 -37.09 -0.94
CA SER A 17 9.12 -35.88 -0.15
C SER A 17 10.02 -34.85 -0.86
N CYS A 18 10.61 -35.20 -2.01
CA CYS A 18 11.57 -34.33 -2.71
C CYS A 18 10.90 -33.29 -3.61
N SER A 19 9.71 -33.58 -4.16
CA SER A 19 8.93 -32.62 -4.96
C SER A 19 8.40 -31.48 -4.10
N ASP A 20 7.85 -31.80 -2.92
CA ASP A 20 7.27 -30.81 -2.01
C ASP A 20 8.32 -29.81 -1.49
N LEU A 21 9.55 -30.28 -1.26
CA LEU A 21 10.65 -29.41 -0.83
C LEU A 21 11.05 -28.38 -1.91
N LYS A 22 10.99 -28.77 -3.19
CA LYS A 22 11.27 -27.84 -4.30
C LYS A 22 10.17 -26.79 -4.41
N THR A 23 8.91 -27.21 -4.38
CA THR A 23 7.75 -26.31 -4.41
C THR A 23 7.78 -25.34 -3.22
N LEU A 24 8.07 -25.84 -2.01
CA LEU A 24 8.21 -25.01 -0.82
C LEU A 24 9.35 -23.99 -0.96
N SER A 25 10.50 -24.39 -1.52
CA SER A 25 11.62 -23.47 -1.76
C SER A 25 11.26 -22.35 -2.73
N GLU A 26 10.50 -22.67 -3.78
CA GLU A 26 10.01 -21.68 -4.75
C GLU A 26 9.01 -20.72 -4.12
N ASP A 27 8.07 -21.23 -3.32
CA ASP A 27 7.07 -20.38 -2.67
C ASP A 27 7.70 -19.48 -1.60
N VAL A 28 8.68 -19.97 -0.84
CA VAL A 28 9.46 -19.12 0.09
C VAL A 28 10.22 -18.03 -0.65
N LYS A 29 10.77 -18.32 -1.85
CA LYS A 29 11.42 -17.30 -2.68
C LYS A 29 10.44 -16.24 -3.17
N LYS A 30 9.24 -16.64 -3.61
CA LYS A 30 8.18 -15.70 -4.02
C LYS A 30 7.75 -14.81 -2.85
N VAL A 31 7.48 -15.38 -1.68
CA VAL A 31 7.12 -14.62 -0.47
C VAL A 31 8.22 -13.60 -0.12
N LYS A 32 9.49 -14.00 -0.20
CA LYS A 32 10.62 -13.08 0.02
C LYS A 32 10.65 -11.93 -1.00
N GLN A 33 10.40 -12.23 -2.28
CA GLN A 33 10.34 -11.22 -3.34
C GLN A 33 9.17 -10.24 -3.12
N ASP A 34 8.00 -10.76 -2.78
CA ASP A 34 6.81 -9.94 -2.51
C ASP A 34 7.01 -9.04 -1.28
N GLN A 35 7.59 -9.57 -0.20
CA GLN A 35 7.94 -8.77 0.98
C GLN A 35 8.95 -7.67 0.64
N SER A 36 9.97 -7.97 -0.17
CA SER A 36 10.94 -6.98 -0.64
C SER A 36 10.26 -5.85 -1.44
N LEU A 37 9.31 -6.19 -2.31
CA LEU A 37 8.55 -5.22 -3.09
C LEU A 37 7.62 -4.37 -2.21
N ILE A 38 6.97 -4.97 -1.21
CA ILE A 38 6.12 -4.26 -0.25
C ILE A 38 6.95 -3.23 0.52
N ILE A 39 8.10 -3.62 1.05
CA ILE A 39 9.02 -2.71 1.78
C ILE A 39 9.46 -1.56 0.87
N GLN A 40 9.81 -1.84 -0.39
CA GLN A 40 10.18 -0.79 -1.34
C GLN A 40 9.04 0.20 -1.58
N LYS A 41 7.79 -0.28 -1.71
CA LYS A 41 6.61 0.58 -1.87
C LYS A 41 6.33 1.42 -0.62
N LEU A 42 6.45 0.84 0.57
CA LEU A 42 6.30 1.56 1.84
C LEU A 42 7.33 2.68 1.97
N ASN A 43 8.61 2.40 1.72
CA ASN A 43 9.66 3.43 1.72
C ASN A 43 9.40 4.55 0.71
N SER A 44 8.86 4.22 -0.47
CA SER A 44 8.49 5.22 -1.47
C SER A 44 7.32 6.09 -0.99
N LEU A 45 6.31 5.50 -0.36
CA LEU A 45 5.18 6.22 0.22
C LEU A 45 5.62 7.12 1.38
N GLU A 46 6.45 6.61 2.30
CA GLU A 46 7.02 7.38 3.40
C GLU A 46 7.81 8.59 2.90
N LYS A 47 8.65 8.41 1.86
CA LYS A 47 9.38 9.52 1.25
C LYS A 47 8.43 10.56 0.65
N LYS A 48 7.42 10.13 -0.10
CA LYS A 48 6.42 11.04 -0.67
C LYS A 48 5.63 11.77 0.41
N MET A 49 5.26 11.09 1.50
CA MET A 49 4.60 11.69 2.65
C MET A 49 5.50 12.69 3.35
N ALA A 50 6.79 12.39 3.53
CA ALA A 50 7.75 13.32 4.11
C ALA A 50 7.92 14.57 3.23
N ASP A 51 7.89 14.43 1.91
CA ASP A 51 7.97 15.57 0.99
C ASP A 51 6.68 16.42 1.00
N VAL A 52 5.50 15.80 1.18
CA VAL A 52 4.23 16.52 1.38
C VAL A 52 4.16 17.19 2.77
N ALA A 53 4.71 16.54 3.81
CA ALA A 53 4.73 17.04 5.18
C ALA A 53 5.78 18.13 5.43
N LYS A 54 6.81 18.22 4.58
CA LYS A 54 7.75 19.34 4.60
C LYS A 54 7.03 20.61 4.14
N ALA A 55 6.62 21.42 5.09
CA ALA A 55 6.31 22.81 4.83
C ALA A 55 7.54 23.48 4.16
N PRO A 56 7.35 24.35 3.16
CA PRO A 56 8.46 25.13 2.61
C PRO A 56 9.16 25.89 3.76
N PRO A 57 10.49 26.07 3.71
CA PRO A 57 11.24 26.68 4.81
C PRO A 57 10.66 28.06 5.13
N SER A 58 10.03 28.18 6.30
CA SER A 58 9.43 29.43 6.76
C SER A 58 10.51 30.37 7.27
N ASN A 59 11.09 31.17 6.39
CA ASN A 59 11.95 32.28 6.80
C ASN A 59 11.15 33.51 7.28
N LYS A 60 9.84 33.39 7.54
CA LYS A 60 9.02 34.48 8.06
C LYS A 60 7.98 33.95 9.05
N LYS A 61 8.16 34.31 10.32
CA LYS A 61 7.15 34.23 11.38
C LYS A 61 5.82 34.78 10.82
N ASN A 62 4.77 33.96 10.80
CA ASN A 62 3.37 34.30 10.45
C ASN A 62 2.91 34.32 8.97
N ASP A 63 3.58 33.67 8.02
CA ASP A 63 2.97 33.44 6.70
C ASP A 63 2.08 32.18 6.69
N LYS A 64 0.93 32.22 7.39
CA LYS A 64 -0.21 31.44 6.85
C LYS A 64 -0.43 31.98 5.43
N PRO A 65 -0.62 31.15 4.40
CA PRO A 65 -0.98 31.63 3.08
C PRO A 65 -2.13 32.61 3.26
N LYS A 66 -1.89 33.88 2.95
CA LYS A 66 -2.94 34.90 3.06
C LYS A 66 -4.01 34.43 2.09
N ALA A 67 -5.19 34.10 2.61
CA ALA A 67 -6.29 33.66 1.77
C ALA A 67 -6.53 34.76 0.74
N ASP A 68 -6.24 34.47 -0.53
CA ASP A 68 -6.53 35.38 -1.62
C ASP A 68 -8.02 35.23 -1.92
N PRO A 69 -8.85 36.25 -1.61
CA PRO A 69 -10.29 36.15 -1.79
C PRO A 69 -10.70 35.97 -3.26
N ASN A 70 -9.81 36.27 -4.20
CA ASN A 70 -10.06 36.14 -5.63
C ASN A 70 -9.46 34.86 -6.24
N LYS A 71 -8.75 34.06 -5.44
CA LYS A 71 -8.15 32.83 -5.94
C LYS A 71 -9.19 31.74 -6.08
N VAL A 72 -9.48 31.38 -7.32
CA VAL A 72 -10.32 30.23 -7.67
C VAL A 72 -9.49 28.96 -7.55
N TYR A 73 -9.95 28.01 -6.73
CA TYR A 73 -9.36 26.68 -6.62
C TYR A 73 -10.23 25.71 -7.41
N ASP A 74 -9.67 25.10 -8.44
CA ASP A 74 -10.31 23.99 -9.13
C ASP A 74 -10.05 22.70 -8.35
N ILE A 75 -11.11 22.14 -7.77
CA ILE A 75 -11.05 20.93 -6.95
C ILE A 75 -11.88 19.88 -7.69
N ALA A 76 -11.22 18.80 -8.11
CA ALA A 76 -11.92 17.69 -8.74
C ALA A 76 -12.89 17.05 -7.73
N ASP A 77 -14.12 16.80 -8.17
CA ASP A 77 -15.16 16.15 -7.38
C ASP A 77 -14.72 14.75 -6.92
N ALA A 78 -13.92 14.03 -7.73
CA ALA A 78 -13.32 12.74 -7.41
C ALA A 78 -14.32 11.67 -6.88
N GLY A 79 -15.61 11.80 -7.22
CA GLY A 79 -16.69 10.94 -6.73
C GLY A 79 -17.21 11.30 -5.34
N SER A 80 -16.97 12.54 -4.87
CA SER A 80 -17.50 13.05 -3.61
C SER A 80 -19.01 13.24 -3.68
N ILE A 81 -19.69 13.11 -2.55
CA ILE A 81 -21.13 13.40 -2.49
C ILE A 81 -21.33 14.91 -2.43
N THR A 82 -22.05 15.45 -3.40
CA THR A 82 -22.38 16.88 -3.47
C THR A 82 -23.83 17.13 -3.06
N PHE A 83 -24.04 18.14 -2.21
CA PHE A 83 -25.37 18.60 -1.80
C PHE A 83 -25.56 20.07 -2.18
N GLY A 84 -26.74 20.42 -2.71
CA GLY A 84 -27.13 21.80 -3.00
C GLY A 84 -27.27 22.10 -4.49
N ASN A 85 -27.14 23.37 -4.86
CA ASN A 85 -27.31 23.85 -6.23
C ASN A 85 -26.05 23.51 -7.07
N PRO A 86 -26.16 22.77 -8.19
CA PRO A 86 -25.01 22.44 -9.04
C PRO A 86 -24.35 23.66 -9.70
N ASN A 87 -25.06 24.79 -9.77
CA ASN A 87 -24.57 26.06 -10.32
C ASN A 87 -24.28 27.10 -9.23
N ALA A 88 -24.01 26.66 -8.00
CA ALA A 88 -23.68 27.59 -6.92
C ALA A 88 -22.40 28.37 -7.25
N PRO A 89 -22.37 29.71 -7.05
CA PRO A 89 -21.18 30.52 -7.29
C PRO A 89 -20.05 30.24 -6.29
N VAL A 90 -20.37 29.56 -5.17
CA VAL A 90 -19.42 29.17 -4.12
C VAL A 90 -19.69 27.73 -3.72
N THR A 91 -18.64 26.92 -3.66
CA THR A 91 -18.67 25.52 -3.21
C THR A 91 -17.85 25.37 -1.94
N LEU A 92 -18.40 24.68 -0.93
CA LEU A 92 -17.71 24.36 0.31
C LEU A 92 -17.29 22.89 0.30
N ILE A 93 -15.99 22.64 0.52
CA ILE A 93 -15.48 21.26 0.67
C ILE A 93 -15.40 20.94 2.16
N LYS A 94 -16.13 19.92 2.60
CA LYS A 94 -16.18 19.47 3.99
C LYS A 94 -15.53 18.09 4.11
N TRP A 95 -14.44 18.00 4.85
CA TRP A 95 -13.80 16.74 5.21
C TRP A 95 -14.38 16.25 6.54
N THR A 96 -15.01 15.08 6.56
CA THR A 96 -15.65 14.51 7.77
C THR A 96 -15.31 13.05 7.94
N ASP A 97 -15.17 12.62 9.19
CA ASP A 97 -15.12 11.22 9.62
C ASP A 97 -16.34 10.96 10.51
N PHE A 98 -17.01 9.82 10.34
CA PHE A 98 -18.24 9.46 11.06
C PHE A 98 -17.96 8.53 12.26
N GLN A 99 -16.68 8.30 12.57
CA GLN A 99 -16.21 7.45 13.67
C GLN A 99 -16.38 8.10 15.05
#